data_AF-A0A822FD55-F1
#
_entry.id   AF-A0A822FD55-F1
#
_cell.length_a   1.000
_cell.length_b   1.000
_cell.length_c   1.000
_cell.angle_alpha   90.00
_cell.angle_beta   90.00
_cell.angle_gamma   90.00
#
_symmetry.space_group_name_H-M   'P 1'
#
loop_
_entity.id
_entity.type
_entity.pdbx_description
1 polymer ?
#
loop_
_entity_poly.entity_id
_entity_poly.type
_entity_poly.pdbx_seq_one_letter_code
_entity_poly.pdbx_strand_id
1 'polypeptide(L)'
;DIADRSAGLQIELWERGQFWDKLLGLCHLRLDQYDEQLNTGLSGVNERWITLDAELILNRQGQVARTCHPTGHSILICTHIELPSDLTEEESKEIGEKLEILHDILDKEGRQLQDITFDELNSISSIHNDQRVSFS
;
A
#
# COMPACT_ATOMS: atom_id res chain seq x y z
N ASP A 1 10.87 7.04 -6.78
CA ASP A 1 10.50 5.85 -6.01
C ASP A 1 9.00 5.60 -6.08
N ILE A 2 8.54 4.90 -7.11
CA ILE A 2 7.22 4.26 -7.14
C ILE A 2 7.41 2.94 -7.89
N ALA A 3 7.17 1.83 -7.18
CA ALA A 3 7.14 0.44 -7.62
C ALA A 3 8.45 -0.17 -8.16
N ASP A 4 8.90 -1.24 -7.52
CA ASP A 4 9.78 -2.24 -8.13
C ASP A 4 9.13 -2.71 -9.44
N ARG A 5 9.63 -2.22 -10.58
CA ARG A 5 9.11 -2.51 -11.93
C ARG A 5 9.13 -4.00 -12.30
N SER A 6 9.69 -4.84 -11.43
CA SER A 6 9.67 -6.30 -11.55
C SER A 6 8.56 -6.97 -10.75
N ALA A 7 7.67 -6.20 -10.12
CA ALA A 7 6.52 -6.74 -9.39
C ALA A 7 5.60 -7.54 -10.34
N GLY A 8 5.19 -8.72 -9.87
CA GLY A 8 4.33 -9.63 -10.61
C GLY A 8 3.36 -10.35 -9.69
N LEU A 9 2.20 -10.70 -10.21
CA LEU A 9 1.18 -11.49 -9.52
C LEU A 9 1.46 -12.98 -9.73
N GLN A 10 1.81 -13.68 -8.65
CA GLN A 10 1.89 -15.14 -8.64
C GLN A 10 0.53 -15.73 -8.33
N ILE A 11 0.08 -16.66 -9.17
CA ILE A 11 -1.20 -17.36 -9.05
C ILE A 11 -0.90 -18.84 -8.92
N GLU A 12 -1.51 -19.47 -7.93
CA GLU A 12 -1.33 -20.89 -7.63
C GLU A 12 -2.70 -21.57 -7.55
N LEU A 13 -2.82 -22.73 -8.20
CA LEU A 13 -4.01 -23.56 -8.15
C LEU A 13 -3.74 -24.78 -7.28
N TRP A 14 -4.49 -24.87 -6.18
CA TRP A 14 -4.37 -25.94 -5.20
C TRP A 14 -5.63 -26.81 -5.19
N GLU A 15 -5.45 -28.12 -5.31
CA GLU A 15 -6.50 -29.11 -5.08
C GLU A 15 -6.57 -29.43 -3.60
N ARG A 16 -7.77 -29.31 -3.01
CA ARG A 16 -7.98 -29.60 -1.60
C ARG A 16 -7.80 -31.09 -1.32
N GLY A 17 -6.87 -31.43 -0.43
CA GLY A 17 -6.68 -32.81 0.01
C GLY A 17 -7.23 -33.08 1.40
N GLN A 18 -7.26 -34.37 1.77
CA GLN A 18 -7.75 -34.80 3.08
C GLN A 18 -6.77 -34.45 4.22
N PHE A 19 -5.47 -34.44 3.93
CA PHE A 19 -4.41 -34.18 4.89
C PHE A 19 -3.52 -33.00 4.50
N TRP A 20 -3.29 -32.80 3.20
CA TRP A 20 -2.58 -31.64 2.63
C TRP A 20 -3.14 -31.34 1.24
N ASP A 21 -3.07 -30.09 0.84
CA ASP A 21 -3.46 -29.66 -0.50
C ASP A 21 -2.35 -29.96 -1.51
N LYS A 22 -2.74 -30.25 -2.75
CA LYS A 22 -1.83 -30.59 -3.84
C LYS A 22 -1.78 -29.42 -4.82
N LEU A 23 -0.58 -28.92 -5.11
CA LEU A 23 -0.38 -27.94 -6.16
C LEU A 23 -0.68 -28.59 -7.52
N LEU A 24 -1.69 -28.07 -8.22
CA LEU A 24 -2.03 -28.47 -9.59
C LEU A 24 -1.20 -27.69 -10.61
N GLY A 25 -0.85 -26.45 -10.29
CA GLY A 25 0.04 -25.64 -11.11
C GLY A 25 0.01 -24.17 -10.70
N LEU A 26 0.90 -23.40 -11.30
CA LEU A 26 1.12 -22.00 -11.00
C LEU A 26 1.41 -21.20 -12.28
N CYS A 27 1.12 -19.90 -12.26
CA CYS A 27 1.55 -18.99 -13.31
C CYS A 27 1.97 -17.64 -12.70
N HIS A 28 2.83 -16.92 -13.40
CA HIS A 28 3.28 -15.60 -12.97
C HIS A 28 2.90 -14.54 -14.01
N LEU A 29 2.11 -13.55 -13.58
CA LEU A 29 1.72 -12.41 -14.40
C LEU A 29 2.59 -11.23 -14.05
N ARG A 30 3.38 -10.73 -15.01
CA ARG A 30 4.10 -9.48 -14.80
C ARG A 30 3.13 -8.32 -14.81
N LEU A 31 3.30 -7.34 -13.91
CA LEU A 31 2.41 -6.18 -13.85
C LEU A 31 2.78 -5.10 -14.89
N ASP A 32 4.02 -5.14 -15.40
CA ASP A 32 4.54 -4.26 -16.46
C ASP A 32 3.66 -4.25 -17.73
N GLN A 33 3.04 -5.37 -18.05
CA GLN A 33 2.14 -5.51 -19.20
C GLN A 33 0.88 -4.63 -19.11
N TYR A 34 0.57 -4.08 -17.92
CA TYR A 34 -0.56 -3.21 -17.70
C TYR A 34 -0.16 -1.73 -17.57
N ASP A 35 1.13 -1.40 -17.67
CA ASP A 35 1.61 -0.01 -17.66
C ASP A 35 0.98 0.81 -18.80
N GLU A 36 0.76 0.19 -19.96
CA GLU A 36 0.07 0.85 -21.09
C GLU A 36 -1.38 1.22 -20.74
N GLN A 37 -2.10 0.38 -19.98
CA GLN A 37 -3.47 0.69 -19.56
C GLN A 37 -3.51 1.82 -18.52
N LEU A 38 -2.59 1.78 -17.56
CA LEU A 38 -2.39 2.87 -16.59
C LEU A 38 -2.06 4.20 -17.30
N ASN A 39 -1.18 4.17 -18.30
CA ASN A 39 -0.75 5.37 -19.01
C ASN A 39 -1.78 5.91 -20.00
N THR A 40 -2.62 5.05 -20.57
CA THR A 40 -3.62 5.45 -21.58
C THR A 40 -4.97 5.83 -20.98
N GLY A 41 -5.19 5.62 -19.67
CA GLY A 41 -6.45 5.91 -19.01
C GLY A 41 -7.60 4.98 -19.46
N LEU A 42 -7.31 3.95 -20.24
CA LEU A 42 -8.30 2.99 -20.72
C LEU A 42 -8.49 1.91 -19.66
N SER A 43 -9.54 2.07 -18.85
CA SER A 43 -10.03 0.98 -17.99
C SER A 43 -10.61 -0.12 -18.88
N GLY A 44 -9.88 -1.22 -19.01
CA GLY A 44 -10.27 -2.37 -19.81
C GLY A 44 -10.02 -3.66 -19.05
N VAL A 45 -11.02 -4.54 -19.02
CA VAL A 45 -10.87 -5.89 -18.48
C VAL A 45 -9.97 -6.69 -19.43
N ASN A 46 -8.83 -7.17 -18.94
CA ASN A 46 -8.01 -8.11 -19.68
C ASN A 46 -8.43 -9.53 -19.32
N GLU A 47 -9.11 -10.19 -20.25
CA GLU A 47 -9.51 -11.58 -20.11
C GLU A 47 -8.59 -12.45 -20.96
N ARG A 48 -7.89 -13.39 -20.32
CA ARG A 48 -7.05 -14.35 -21.05
C ARG A 48 -7.01 -15.71 -20.39
N TRP A 49 -7.00 -16.75 -21.22
CA TRP A 49 -6.68 -18.11 -20.79
C TRP A 49 -5.18 -18.23 -20.56
N ILE A 50 -4.79 -18.78 -19.42
CA ILE A 50 -3.40 -18.97 -19.03
C ILE A 50 -3.20 -20.44 -18.66
N THR A 51 -2.19 -21.06 -19.26
CA THR A 51 -1.76 -22.41 -18.90
C THR A 51 -0.93 -22.38 -17.63
N LEU A 52 -1.21 -23.31 -16.74
CA LEU A 52 -0.49 -23.47 -15.48
C LEU A 52 0.72 -24.38 -15.66
N ASP A 53 1.82 -23.98 -15.03
CA ASP A 53 3.10 -24.66 -15.02
C ASP A 53 3.35 -25.31 -13.65
N ALA A 54 4.22 -26.31 -13.58
CA ALA A 54 4.49 -27.05 -12.35
C ALA A 54 5.55 -26.37 -11.48
N GLU A 55 6.43 -25.57 -12.07
CA GLU A 55 7.62 -25.04 -11.41
C GLU A 55 7.79 -23.52 -11.62
N LEU A 56 8.34 -22.87 -10.60
CA LEU A 56 8.72 -21.47 -10.57
C LEU A 56 10.25 -21.34 -10.56
N ILE A 57 10.79 -20.56 -11.49
CA ILE A 57 12.22 -20.30 -11.58
C ILE A 57 12.51 -18.90 -11.07
N LEU A 58 13.40 -18.80 -10.09
CA LEU A 58 13.86 -17.53 -9.52
C LEU A 58 15.18 -17.09 -10.15
N ASN A 59 15.37 -15.77 -10.28
CA ASN A 59 16.65 -15.18 -10.66
C ASN A 59 17.61 -15.14 -9.45
N ARG A 60 18.84 -14.63 -9.68
CA ARG A 60 19.87 -14.53 -8.62
C ARG A 60 19.50 -13.55 -7.50
N GLN A 61 18.54 -12.68 -7.75
CA GLN A 61 17.99 -11.70 -6.83
C GLN A 61 16.75 -12.23 -6.07
N GLY A 62 16.35 -13.48 -6.30
CA GLY A 62 15.18 -14.10 -5.66
C GLY A 62 13.84 -13.69 -6.25
N GLN A 63 13.82 -12.98 -7.38
CA GLN A 63 12.60 -12.58 -8.08
C GLN A 63 12.20 -13.65 -9.10
N VAL A 64 10.90 -13.73 -9.42
CA VAL A 64 10.39 -14.68 -10.41
C VAL A 64 10.93 -14.34 -11.80
N ALA A 65 11.69 -15.26 -12.38
CA ALA A 65 12.18 -15.15 -13.74
C ALA A 65 11.17 -15.71 -14.75
N ARG A 66 10.66 -16.91 -14.48
CA ARG A 66 9.66 -17.60 -15.33
C ARG A 66 8.99 -18.75 -14.60
N THR A 67 7.95 -19.28 -15.22
CA THR A 67 7.39 -20.61 -14.92
C THR A 67 7.77 -21.61 -16.01
N CYS A 68 7.77 -22.91 -15.68
CA CYS A 68 8.05 -23.99 -16.62
C CYS A 68 7.35 -25.31 -16.26
N HIS A 69 7.36 -26.23 -17.24
CA HIS A 69 6.70 -27.54 -17.18
C HIS A 69 5.16 -27.43 -17.18
N PRO A 70 4.53 -27.28 -18.35
CA PRO A 70 3.08 -27.17 -18.45
C PRO A 70 2.38 -28.39 -17.88
N THR A 71 1.41 -28.14 -17.01
CA THR A 71 0.64 -29.18 -16.30
C THR A 71 -0.54 -29.70 -17.12
N GLY A 72 -0.93 -28.96 -18.17
CA GLY A 72 -2.14 -29.21 -18.95
C GLY A 72 -3.41 -28.57 -18.37
N HIS A 73 -3.32 -27.94 -17.19
CA HIS A 73 -4.40 -27.14 -16.63
C HIS A 73 -4.36 -25.71 -17.17
N SER A 74 -5.53 -25.12 -17.37
CA SER A 74 -5.67 -23.71 -17.78
C SER A 74 -6.73 -23.03 -16.94
N ILE A 75 -6.51 -21.74 -16.65
CA ILE A 75 -7.44 -20.88 -15.94
C ILE A 75 -7.73 -19.62 -16.76
N LEU A 76 -8.97 -19.16 -16.73
CA LEU A 76 -9.35 -17.87 -17.28
C LEU A 76 -9.11 -16.82 -16.21
N ILE A 77 -8.31 -15.81 -16.53
CA ILE A 77 -8.03 -14.71 -15.62
C ILE A 77 -8.56 -13.42 -16.25
N CYS A 78 -9.39 -12.73 -15.47
CA CYS A 78 -9.86 -11.38 -15.76
C CYS A 78 -9.15 -10.43 -14.78
N THR A 79 -8.23 -9.62 -15.29
CA THR A 79 -7.56 -8.58 -14.50
C THR A 79 -8.01 -7.20 -14.96
N HIS A 80 -8.40 -6.35 -14.02
CA HIS A 80 -8.63 -4.92 -14.25
C HIS A 80 -7.73 -4.10 -13.32
N ILE A 81 -7.30 -2.94 -13.79
CA ILE A 81 -6.63 -1.95 -12.96
C ILE A 81 -7.57 -0.77 -12.81
N GLU A 82 -7.83 -0.39 -11.57
CA GLU A 82 -8.57 0.82 -11.25
C GLU A 82 -7.60 2.00 -11.24
N LEU A 83 -7.91 3.02 -12.02
CA LEU A 83 -7.16 4.25 -12.02
C LEU A 83 -7.41 5.00 -10.70
N PRO A 84 -6.43 5.80 -10.23
CA PRO A 84 -6.68 6.77 -9.18
C PRO A 84 -7.91 7.61 -9.56
N SER A 85 -8.68 8.02 -8.57
CA SER A 85 -9.90 8.81 -8.80
C SER A 85 -9.61 10.00 -9.72
N ASP A 86 -10.42 10.15 -10.78
CA ASP A 86 -10.43 11.32 -11.66
C ASP A 86 -11.08 12.50 -10.93
N LEU A 87 -10.44 12.99 -9.88
CA LEU A 87 -10.81 14.28 -9.30
C LEU A 87 -10.48 15.35 -10.33
N THR A 88 -11.45 16.21 -10.61
CA THR A 88 -11.19 17.41 -11.39
C THR A 88 -10.17 18.30 -10.68
N GLU A 89 -9.51 19.18 -11.43
CA GLU A 89 -8.55 20.14 -10.85
C GLU A 89 -9.24 21.04 -9.79
N GLU A 90 -10.52 21.36 -10.00
CA GLU A 90 -11.33 22.16 -9.08
C GLU A 90 -11.66 21.40 -7.79
N GLU A 91 -12.10 20.14 -7.87
CA GLU A 91 -12.33 19.29 -6.69
C GLU A 91 -11.04 19.04 -5.91
N SER A 92 -9.93 18.78 -6.62
CA SER A 92 -8.61 18.59 -6.01
C SER A 92 -8.17 19.83 -5.26
N LYS A 93 -8.39 21.02 -5.83
CA LYS A 93 -8.09 22.30 -5.20
C LYS A 93 -8.97 22.56 -3.98
N GLU A 94 -10.28 22.35 -4.08
CA GLU A 94 -11.21 22.53 -2.95
C GLU A 94 -10.85 21.60 -1.78
N ILE A 95 -10.52 20.34 -2.08
CA ILE A 95 -10.06 19.37 -1.08
C ILE A 95 -8.72 19.84 -0.48
N GLY A 96 -7.80 20.34 -1.30
CA GLY A 96 -6.52 20.89 -0.85
C GLY A 96 -6.69 22.05 0.12
N GLU A 97 -7.53 23.03 -0.22
CA GLU A 97 -7.81 24.20 0.63
C GLU A 97 -8.47 23.78 1.96
N LYS A 98 -9.42 22.84 1.92
CA LYS A 98 -10.04 22.30 3.14
C LYS A 98 -9.02 21.59 4.02
N LEU A 99 -8.11 20.81 3.44
CA LEU A 99 -7.06 20.11 4.17
C LEU A 99 -6.06 21.08 4.78
N GLU A 100 -5.70 22.16 4.09
CA GLU A 100 -4.81 23.21 4.61
C GLU A 100 -5.43 23.92 5.81
N ILE A 101 -6.73 24.29 5.73
CA ILE A 101 -7.46 24.88 6.85
C ILE A 101 -7.48 23.93 8.06
N LEU A 102 -7.75 22.64 7.83
CA LEU A 102 -7.75 21.65 8.91
C LEU A 102 -6.35 21.47 9.51
N HIS A 103 -5.31 21.46 8.67
CA HIS A 103 -3.93 21.38 9.12
C HIS A 103 -3.59 22.56 10.04
N ASP A 104 -3.95 23.78 9.65
CA ASP A 104 -3.75 25.00 10.44
C ASP A 104 -4.48 24.99 11.79
N ILE A 105 -5.70 24.46 11.82
CA ILE A 105 -6.48 24.33 13.06
C ILE A 105 -5.79 23.32 13.99
N LEU A 106 -5.44 22.14 13.48
CA LEU A 106 -4.77 21.10 14.24
C LEU A 106 -3.40 21.56 14.77
N ASP A 107 -2.64 22.30 13.97
CA ASP A 107 -1.36 22.87 14.37
C ASP A 107 -1.51 23.89 15.51
N LYS A 108 -2.52 24.77 15.42
CA LYS A 108 -2.80 25.76 16.45
C LYS A 108 -3.27 25.10 17.75
N GLU A 109 -4.13 24.10 17.67
CA GLU A 109 -4.58 23.34 18.84
C GLU A 109 -3.45 22.52 19.47
N GLY A 110 -2.58 21.91 18.66
CA GLY A 110 -1.40 21.20 19.14
C GLY A 110 -0.41 22.10 19.88
N ARG A 111 -0.17 23.32 19.36
CA ARG A 111 0.66 24.34 20.05
C ARG A 111 0.01 24.82 21.34
N GLN A 112 -1.29 25.11 21.32
CA GLN A 112 -2.02 25.52 22.53
C GLN A 112 -1.93 24.46 23.63
N LEU A 113 -2.07 23.18 23.30
CA LEU A 113 -1.91 22.09 24.27
C LEU A 113 -0.47 22.01 24.79
N GLN A 114 0.55 22.15 23.93
CA GLN A 114 1.95 22.17 24.37
C GLN A 114 2.24 23.34 25.31
N ASP A 115 1.73 24.53 24.99
CA ASP A 115 1.91 25.73 25.79
C ASP A 115 1.23 25.58 27.16
N ILE A 116 -0.01 25.06 27.21
CA ILE A 116 -0.70 24.75 28.48
C ILE A 116 0.10 23.74 29.31
N THR A 117 0.55 22.65 28.70
CA THR A 117 1.34 21.63 29.43
C THR A 117 2.65 22.21 29.95
N PHE A 118 3.30 23.09 29.19
CA PHE A 118 4.55 23.75 29.59
C PHE A 118 4.34 24.73 30.75
N ASP A 119 3.27 25.53 30.70
CA ASP A 119 2.91 26.47 31.76
C ASP A 119 2.51 25.76 33.06
N GLU A 120 1.80 24.63 32.97
CA GLU A 120 1.49 23.78 34.13
C GLU A 120 2.77 23.21 34.77
N LEU A 121 3.71 22.71 33.98
CA LEU A 121 5.00 22.18 34.48
C LEU A 121 5.87 23.28 35.12
N ASN A 122 5.87 24.48 34.56
CA ASN A 122 6.58 25.62 35.14
C ASN A 122 5.93 26.14 36.43
N SER A 123 4.60 26.09 36.50
CA SER A 123 3.86 26.44 37.71
C SER A 123 4.10 25.41 38.83
N ILE A 124 4.09 24.11 38.52
CA ILE A 124 4.37 23.04 39.48
C ILE A 124 5.81 23.12 40.00
N SER A 125 6.80 23.36 39.11
CA SER A 125 8.21 23.49 39.52
C SER A 125 8.49 24.74 40.35
N SER A 126 7.84 25.87 40.04
CA SER A 126 7.95 27.10 40.84
C SER A 126 7.38 26.93 42.25
N ILE A 127 6.20 26.29 42.39
CA ILE A 127 5.60 25.98 43.69
C ILE A 127 6.53 25.08 44.52
N HIS A 128 7.19 24.11 43.89
CA HIS A 128 8.12 23.22 44.60
C HIS A 128 9.40 23.94 45.07
N ASN A 129 9.86 24.95 44.33
CA ASN A 129 11.03 25.75 44.71
C ASN A 129 10.71 26.70 45.87
N ASP A 130 9.53 27.34 45.89
CA ASP A 130 9.13 28.27 46.97
C ASP A 130 8.96 27.57 48.33
N GLN A 131 8.53 26.30 48.36
CA GLN A 131 8.45 25.51 49.60
C GLN A 131 9.82 25.09 50.15
N ARG A 132 10.90 25.19 49.36
CA ARG A 132 12.26 24.86 49.79
C ARG A 132 12.99 26.05 50.42
N VAL A 133 12.60 27.28 50.09
CA VAL A 133 13.22 28.53 50.59
C VAL A 133 12.59 28.99 51.92
N SER A 134 11.41 28.48 52.28
CA SER A 134 10.66 28.88 53.48
C SER A 134 11.00 28.11 54.76
N PHE A 135 12.00 27.21 54.73
CA PHE A 135 12.44 26.38 55.88
C PHE A 135 13.86 26.65 56.40
N SER A 136 14.51 27.76 56.02
CA SER A 136 15.85 28.16 56.49
C SER A 136 15.83 29.30 57.49
#